data_AF-A0A1E4ZUL5-F1
#
_entry.id   AF-A0A1E4ZUL5-F1
#
_cell.length_a   1.000
_cell.length_b   1.000
_cell.length_c   1.000
_cell.angle_alpha   90.00
_cell.angle_beta   90.00
_cell.angle_gamma   90.00
#
_symmetry.space_group_name_H-M   'P 1'
#
loop_
_entity.id
_entity.type
_entity.pdbx_description
1 polymer ?
#
loop_
_entity_poly.entity_id
_entity_poly.type
_entity_poly.pdbx_seq_one_letter_code
_entity_poly.pdbx_strand_id
1 'polypeptide(L)'
;MFKGIKDVDRNYIQQSSVSFIKHAQAMFTQFPDTQESRTGSNTEALPSIWDDWYGFEDRINQFITANLNLQAALDDQVHDRKLRKAFFAVARGCKSCHDNYRND
;
A
#
# COMPACT_ATOMS: atom_id res chain seq x y z
N MET A 1 -6.80 -15.19 7.10
CA MET A 1 -5.66 -14.93 7.99
C MET A 1 -6.10 -14.10 9.19
N PHE A 2 -5.95 -12.77 9.20
CA PHE A 2 -6.14 -11.99 10.43
C PHE A 2 -7.60 -11.71 10.85
N LYS A 3 -8.58 -11.99 9.99
CA LYS A 3 -10.02 -12.03 10.33
C LYS A 3 -10.50 -13.40 10.84
N GLY A 4 -9.60 -14.39 11.03
CA GLY A 4 -9.96 -15.74 11.51
C GLY A 4 -10.59 -16.66 10.46
N ILE A 5 -10.80 -16.19 9.22
CA ILE A 5 -11.43 -16.96 8.12
C ILE A 5 -10.51 -18.08 7.57
N LYS A 6 -9.19 -17.93 7.73
CA LYS A 6 -8.16 -18.87 7.27
C LYS A 6 -6.93 -18.72 8.17
N ASP A 7 -6.16 -19.78 8.36
CA ASP A 7 -4.89 -19.77 9.07
C ASP A 7 -3.90 -18.74 8.50
N VAL A 8 -2.96 -18.29 9.34
CA VAL A 8 -1.90 -17.36 8.95
C VAL A 8 -0.85 -18.12 8.15
N ASP A 9 -0.72 -17.77 6.87
CA ASP A 9 0.33 -18.28 5.98
C ASP A 9 1.40 -17.20 5.81
N ARG A 10 2.50 -17.35 6.54
CA ARG A 10 3.59 -16.37 6.57
C ARG A 10 4.29 -16.24 5.21
N ASN A 11 4.42 -17.32 4.44
CA ASN A 11 5.02 -17.29 3.12
C ASN A 11 4.17 -16.50 2.14
N TYR A 12 2.85 -16.70 2.16
CA TYR A 12 1.92 -15.94 1.35
C TYR A 12 1.93 -14.44 1.70
N ILE A 13 2.00 -14.10 2.99
CA ILE A 13 2.11 -12.69 3.43
C ILE A 13 3.43 -12.09 2.93
N GLN A 14 4.55 -12.82 3.02
CA GLN A 14 5.85 -12.35 2.52
C GLN A 14 5.79 -12.05 1.01
N GLN A 15 5.28 -13.00 0.21
CA GLN A 15 5.16 -12.83 -1.24
C GLN A 15 4.25 -11.66 -1.61
N SER A 16 3.13 -11.51 -0.89
CA SER A 16 2.21 -10.39 -1.09
C SER A 16 2.88 -9.05 -0.78
N SER A 17 3.63 -8.98 0.32
CA SER A 17 4.35 -7.76 0.72
C SER A 17 5.41 -7.34 -0.30
N VAL A 18 6.14 -8.30 -0.89
CA VAL A 18 7.10 -8.02 -1.97
C VAL A 18 6.39 -7.44 -3.20
N SER A 19 5.26 -8.02 -3.61
CA SER A 19 4.46 -7.51 -4.72
C SER A 19 3.93 -6.10 -4.44
N PHE A 20 3.48 -5.82 -3.21
CA PHE A 20 3.01 -4.50 -2.81
C PHE A 20 4.12 -3.44 -2.86
N ILE A 21 5.33 -3.74 -2.38
CA ILE A 21 6.47 -2.81 -2.50
C ILE A 21 6.79 -2.55 -3.97
N LYS A 22 6.84 -3.58 -4.81
CA LYS A 22 7.11 -3.44 -6.24
C LYS A 22 6.08 -2.54 -6.94
N HIS A 23 4.80 -2.75 -6.68
CA HIS A 23 3.75 -1.91 -7.26
C HIS A 23 3.81 -0.48 -6.75
N ALA A 24 4.05 -0.28 -5.44
CA ALA A 24 4.21 1.05 -4.86
C ALA A 24 5.38 1.81 -5.50
N GLN A 25 6.52 1.16 -5.73
CA GLN A 25 7.66 1.76 -6.44
C GLN A 25 7.33 2.11 -7.90
N ALA A 26 6.47 1.34 -8.57
CA ALA A 26 6.04 1.66 -9.92
C ALA A 26 5.16 2.91 -9.97
N MET A 27 4.43 3.24 -8.89
CA MET A 27 3.51 4.39 -8.87
C MET A 27 4.19 5.72 -9.16
N PHE A 28 5.47 5.90 -8.81
CA PHE A 28 6.20 7.14 -9.12
C PHE A 28 6.27 7.46 -10.63
N THR A 29 6.10 6.47 -11.51
CA THR A 29 6.14 6.65 -12.97
C THR A 29 4.83 6.31 -13.68
N GLN A 30 3.86 5.72 -12.98
CA GLN A 30 2.58 5.30 -13.56
C GLN A 30 1.46 6.36 -13.45
N PHE A 31 1.75 7.51 -12.86
CA PHE A 31 0.84 8.66 -12.80
C PHE A 31 1.44 9.87 -13.56
N PRO A 32 1.70 9.75 -14.89
CA PRO A 32 2.23 10.87 -15.65
C PRO A 32 1.23 12.04 -15.61
N ASP A 33 1.74 13.27 -15.59
CA ASP A 33 0.89 14.47 -15.58
C ASP A 33 0.37 14.77 -17.00
N THR A 34 -0.64 14.01 -17.44
CA THR A 34 -1.36 14.23 -18.70
C THR A 34 -2.85 14.37 -18.45
N GLN A 35 -3.57 14.93 -19.43
CA GLN A 35 -5.03 15.06 -19.36
C GLN A 35 -5.72 13.70 -19.20
N GLU A 36 -5.21 12.68 -19.89
CA GLU A 36 -5.71 11.30 -19.82
C GLU A 36 -5.54 10.70 -18.43
N SER A 37 -4.40 10.94 -17.78
CA SER A 37 -4.17 10.47 -16.42
C SER A 37 -5.06 11.18 -15.42
N ARG A 38 -5.30 12.50 -15.58
CA ARG A 38 -6.13 13.30 -14.67
C ARG A 38 -7.63 13.02 -14.78
N THR A 39 -8.12 12.76 -15.99
CA THR A 39 -9.58 12.76 -16.26
C THR A 39 -10.06 11.76 -17.31
N GLY A 40 -9.14 11.06 -17.99
CA GLY A 40 -9.46 10.16 -19.09
C GLY A 40 -9.66 8.70 -18.67
N SER A 41 -9.92 7.84 -19.67
CA SER A 41 -9.83 6.38 -19.57
C SER A 41 -10.61 5.71 -18.43
N ASN A 42 -11.69 6.32 -17.93
CA ASN A 42 -12.42 5.87 -16.73
C ASN A 42 -11.51 5.66 -15.51
N THR A 43 -10.47 6.49 -15.39
CA THR A 43 -9.55 6.45 -14.25
C THR A 43 -10.29 6.74 -12.93
N GLU A 44 -9.92 6.02 -11.89
CA GLU A 44 -10.34 6.31 -10.52
C GLU A 44 -9.35 7.25 -9.81
N ALA A 45 -8.23 7.60 -10.46
CA ALA A 45 -7.24 8.52 -9.92
C ALA A 45 -7.84 9.93 -9.82
N LEU A 46 -7.79 10.53 -8.63
CA LEU A 46 -8.26 11.90 -8.43
C LEU A 46 -7.22 12.92 -8.92
N PRO A 47 -7.64 14.08 -9.48
CA PRO A 47 -6.74 15.18 -9.82
C PRO A 47 -5.82 15.64 -8.68
N SER A 48 -6.23 15.41 -7.42
CA SER A 48 -5.46 15.71 -6.21
C SER A 48 -4.08 15.04 -6.17
N ILE A 49 -3.86 13.93 -6.87
CA ILE A 49 -2.54 13.28 -6.98
C ILE A 49 -1.52 14.26 -7.55
N TRP A 50 -1.89 15.00 -8.58
CA TRP A 50 -0.96 15.93 -9.23
C TRP A 50 -0.96 17.32 -8.59
N ASP A 51 -2.05 17.72 -7.94
CA ASP A 51 -2.11 18.98 -7.19
C ASP A 51 -1.33 18.89 -5.86
N ASP A 52 -1.20 17.68 -5.30
CA ASP A 52 -0.43 17.36 -4.09
C ASP A 52 0.51 16.15 -4.34
N TRP A 53 1.42 16.31 -5.30
CA TRP A 53 2.36 15.24 -5.65
C TRP A 53 3.23 14.81 -4.46
N TYR A 54 3.72 15.75 -3.65
CA TYR A 54 4.53 15.42 -2.48
C TYR A 54 3.75 14.61 -1.42
N GLY A 55 2.48 14.95 -1.17
CA GLY A 55 1.64 14.15 -0.29
C GLY A 55 1.39 12.74 -0.84
N PHE A 56 1.19 12.61 -2.15
CA PHE A 56 1.04 11.31 -2.81
C PHE A 56 2.32 10.46 -2.67
N GLU A 57 3.49 11.04 -2.94
CA GLU A 57 4.80 10.37 -2.75
C GLU A 57 5.03 9.95 -1.30
N ASP A 58 4.67 10.79 -0.33
CA ASP A 58 4.75 10.46 1.10
C ASP A 58 3.86 9.25 1.45
N ARG A 59 2.63 9.16 0.90
CA ARG A 59 1.79 7.97 1.08
C ARG A 59 2.41 6.71 0.49
N ILE A 60 2.99 6.80 -0.70
CA ILE A 60 3.69 5.66 -1.33
C ILE A 60 4.85 5.20 -0.43
N ASN A 61 5.68 6.14 0.03
CA ASN A 61 6.83 5.82 0.90
C ASN A 61 6.39 5.22 2.23
N GLN A 62 5.36 5.77 2.88
CA GLN A 62 4.79 5.21 4.11
C GLN A 62 4.27 3.79 3.91
N PHE A 63 3.63 3.51 2.77
CA PHE A 63 3.16 2.18 2.43
C PHE A 63 4.31 1.19 2.20
N ILE A 64 5.39 1.62 1.53
CA ILE A 64 6.61 0.82 1.38
C ILE A 64 7.23 0.51 2.74
N THR A 65 7.41 1.53 3.60
CA THR A 65 7.95 1.35 4.96
C THR A 65 7.08 0.42 5.80
N ALA A 66 5.75 0.53 5.72
CA ALA A 66 4.84 -0.38 6.42
C ALA A 66 5.01 -1.84 5.96
N ASN A 67 5.22 -2.06 4.67
CA ASN A 67 5.49 -3.40 4.13
C ASN A 67 6.86 -3.94 4.57
N LEU A 68 7.91 -3.12 4.56
CA LEU A 68 9.23 -3.53 5.09
C LEU A 68 9.16 -3.92 6.58
N ASN A 69 8.40 -3.16 7.37
CA ASN A 69 8.14 -3.49 8.78
C ASN A 69 7.32 -4.78 8.94
N LEU A 70 6.41 -5.08 8.01
CA LEU A 70 5.67 -6.34 7.97
C LEU A 70 6.61 -7.52 7.67
N GLN A 71 7.52 -7.37 6.72
CA GLN A 71 8.54 -8.39 6.42
C GLN A 71 9.42 -8.67 7.64
N ALA A 72 9.93 -7.63 8.31
CA ALA A 72 10.70 -7.79 9.54
C ALA A 72 9.91 -8.44 10.69
N ALA A 73 8.58 -8.29 10.72
CA ALA A 73 7.72 -8.95 11.70
C ALA A 73 7.39 -10.40 11.35
N LEU A 74 7.55 -10.82 10.09
CA LEU A 74 7.36 -12.21 9.67
C LEU A 74 8.53 -13.10 10.13
N ASP A 75 9.74 -12.55 10.18
CA ASP A 75 10.95 -13.21 10.69
C ASP A 75 10.87 -13.48 12.20
N ASP A 76 10.08 -12.68 12.90
CA ASP A 76 9.78 -12.81 14.33
C ASP A 76 8.63 -13.82 14.53
N GLN A 77 8.98 -15.11 14.61
CA GLN A 77 8.00 -16.20 14.76
C GLN A 77 7.39 -16.30 16.16
N VAL A 78 7.89 -15.55 17.13
CA VAL A 78 7.44 -15.61 18.53
C VAL A 78 6.26 -14.66 18.79
N HIS A 79 6.12 -13.60 17.99
CA HIS A 79 5.22 -12.49 18.33
C HIS A 79 4.10 -12.25 17.31
N ASP A 80 3.07 -13.10 17.31
CA ASP A 80 1.87 -12.97 16.45
C ASP A 80 1.14 -11.62 16.60
N ARG A 81 1.17 -11.01 17.79
CA ARG A 81 0.61 -9.67 18.01
C ARG A 81 1.37 -8.60 17.21
N LYS A 82 2.70 -8.70 17.11
CA LYS A 82 3.55 -7.77 16.34
C LYS A 82 3.27 -7.94 14.85
N LEU A 83 3.18 -9.17 14.37
CA LEU A 83 2.78 -9.47 13.00
C LEU A 83 1.41 -8.89 12.65
N ARG A 84 0.39 -9.10 13.51
CA ARG A 84 -0.94 -8.49 13.35
C ARG A 84 -0.89 -6.97 13.27
N LYS A 85 -0.15 -6.32 14.17
CA LYS A 85 0.00 -4.85 14.18
C LYS A 85 0.63 -4.34 12.88
N ALA A 86 1.68 -5.00 12.39
CA ALA A 86 2.34 -4.64 11.15
C ALA A 86 1.41 -4.82 9.93
N PHE A 87 0.65 -5.93 9.89
CA PHE A 87 -0.34 -6.15 8.84
C PHE A 87 -1.40 -5.03 8.78
N PHE A 88 -1.95 -4.63 9.94
CA PHE A 88 -2.91 -3.53 9.98
C PHE A 88 -2.29 -2.16 9.68
N ALA A 89 -0.98 -1.98 9.84
CA ALA A 89 -0.30 -0.78 9.36
C ALA A 89 -0.30 -0.72 7.82
N VAL A 90 0.00 -1.83 7.14
CA VAL A 90 -0.10 -1.93 5.67
C VAL A 90 -1.52 -1.64 5.19
N ALA A 91 -2.53 -2.29 5.79
CA ALA A 91 -3.93 -2.08 5.42
C ALA A 91 -4.40 -0.63 5.60
N ARG A 92 -3.92 0.06 6.64
CA ARG A 92 -4.19 1.49 6.84
C ARG A 92 -3.53 2.36 5.77
N GLY A 93 -2.36 1.98 5.28
CA GLY A 93 -1.70 2.66 4.16
C GLY A 93 -2.57 2.70 2.89
N CYS A 94 -3.24 1.59 2.57
CA CYS A 94 -4.20 1.54 1.46
C CYS A 94 -5.32 2.57 1.65
N LYS A 95 -5.95 2.55 2.83
CA LYS A 95 -7.04 3.48 3.17
C LYS A 95 -6.58 4.94 3.13
N SER A 96 -5.47 5.27 3.78
CA SER A 96 -4.99 6.66 3.86
C SER A 96 -4.64 7.27 2.50
N CYS A 97 -4.20 6.44 1.54
CA CYS A 97 -3.97 6.90 0.18
C CYS A 97 -5.30 7.05 -0.57
N HIS A 98 -6.13 5.99 -0.57
CA HIS A 98 -7.38 5.99 -1.34
C HIS A 98 -8.37 7.07 -0.87
N ASP A 99 -8.44 7.37 0.43
CA ASP A 99 -9.30 8.43 0.98
C ASP A 99 -9.02 9.82 0.38
N ASN A 100 -7.81 10.06 -0.16
CA ASN A 100 -7.40 11.38 -0.67
C ASN A 100 -7.15 11.40 -2.19
N TYR A 101 -6.88 10.24 -2.79
CA TYR A 101 -6.32 10.15 -4.14
C TYR A 101 -7.06 9.19 -5.09
N ARG A 102 -8.10 8.49 -4.62
CA ARG A 102 -8.92 7.58 -5.46
C ARG A 102 -10.41 7.88 -5.28
N ASN A 103 -11.18 7.79 -6.36
CA ASN A 103 -12.63 7.79 -6.31
C ASN A 103 -13.15 6.57 -5.53
N ASP A 104 -14.21 6.78 -4.73
CA ASP A 104 -14.89 5.74 -3.94
C ASP A 104 -15.64 4.70 -4.80
#